data_AF-A0AAD4UCJ1-F1
#
_entry.id   AF-A0AAD4UCJ1-F1
#
_cell.length_a   1.000
_cell.length_b   1.000
_cell.length_c   1.000
_cell.angle_alpha   90.00
_cell.angle_beta   90.00
_cell.angle_gamma   90.00
#
_symmetry.space_group_name_H-M   'P 1'
#
loop_
_entity.id
_entity.type
_entity.pdbx_description
1 polymer ?
#
loop_
_entity_poly.entity_id
_entity_poly.type
_entity_poly.pdbx_seq_one_letter_code
_entity_poly.pdbx_strand_id
1 'polypeptide(L)'
;MAAPMRQTRNLLGWVTTLGPGSRGYRAPPPPRRSRDPWWPDPDNPLTPRWQLGPRYAAKQFARHGAASGVDPSCLWPSREQLLEMEAEEREWYPSLAVMQESLRVQQLAEEQKRQAREQLIEECMAKMPQMIENWRRQQQARREKAQADKERRARLQAEAQERLGYHVDPRSARFQELLQDLEKQHRKRLKEEKQRKKKEARAAAMAAAAAQDPADSETPNS
;
A
#
# COMPACT_ATOMS: atom_id res chain seq x y z
N MET A 1 64.06 -23.68 -19.16
CA MET A 1 63.16 -24.85 -19.13
C MET A 1 62.45 -24.93 -20.47
N ALA A 2 62.99 -25.68 -21.42
CA ALA A 2 62.46 -25.87 -22.77
C ALA A 2 62.10 -27.35 -22.94
N ALA A 3 60.84 -27.63 -23.25
CA ALA A 3 60.35 -28.98 -23.52
C ALA A 3 60.57 -29.34 -25.01
N PRO A 4 60.75 -30.63 -25.34
CA PRO A 4 61.27 -31.07 -26.63
C PRO A 4 60.22 -31.12 -27.75
N MET A 5 60.71 -30.86 -28.97
CA MET A 5 60.02 -31.13 -30.23
C MET A 5 59.60 -32.60 -30.34
N ARG A 6 58.33 -32.83 -30.70
CA ARG A 6 57.89 -34.08 -31.31
C ARG A 6 57.55 -33.83 -32.77
N GLN A 7 58.29 -34.51 -33.64
CA GLN A 7 57.98 -34.69 -35.05
C GLN A 7 56.63 -35.39 -35.21
N THR A 8 55.78 -34.86 -36.08
CA THR A 8 54.69 -35.63 -36.69
C THR A 8 54.90 -35.67 -38.21
N ARG A 9 54.73 -36.88 -38.72
CA ARG A 9 55.13 -37.37 -40.03
C ARG A 9 54.39 -36.69 -41.18
N ASN A 10 55.11 -36.55 -42.28
CA ASN A 10 54.62 -36.22 -43.61
C ASN A 10 53.46 -37.14 -44.03
N LEU A 11 52.36 -36.54 -44.47
CA LEU A 11 51.48 -37.13 -45.46
C LEU A 11 51.54 -36.22 -46.69
N LEU A 12 52.13 -36.74 -47.77
CA LEU A 12 52.10 -36.11 -49.07
C LEU A 12 50.64 -36.02 -49.54
N GLY A 13 50.06 -34.83 -49.41
CA GLY A 13 48.83 -34.47 -50.10
C GLY A 13 49.15 -34.29 -51.58
N TRP A 14 48.51 -35.09 -52.43
CA TRP A 14 48.67 -35.06 -53.88
C TRP A 14 48.26 -33.69 -54.41
N VAL A 15 49.21 -32.98 -55.01
CA VAL A 15 48.92 -31.78 -55.81
C VAL A 15 48.39 -32.26 -57.15
N THR A 16 47.07 -32.29 -57.29
CA THR A 16 46.44 -32.36 -58.61
C THR A 16 46.62 -31.01 -59.29
N THR A 17 47.63 -30.92 -60.15
CA THR A 17 47.75 -29.83 -61.12
C THR A 17 46.62 -29.98 -62.14
N LEU A 18 45.51 -29.29 -61.92
CA LEU A 18 44.50 -29.08 -62.95
C LEU A 18 45.16 -28.27 -64.08
N GLY A 19 45.36 -28.91 -65.23
CA GLY A 19 45.89 -28.28 -66.45
C GLY A 19 45.00 -27.16 -66.99
N PRO A 20 45.46 -26.40 -68.00
CA PRO A 20 44.78 -25.24 -68.53
C PRO A 20 43.56 -25.66 -69.36
N GLY A 21 42.46 -25.97 -68.69
CA GLY A 21 41.14 -26.06 -69.30
C GLY A 21 40.60 -24.66 -69.57
N SER A 22 41.18 -23.95 -70.55
CA SER A 22 40.60 -22.70 -71.06
C SER A 22 39.32 -23.02 -71.82
N ARG A 23 38.22 -23.23 -71.10
CA ARG A 23 36.89 -23.00 -71.67
C ARG A 23 36.87 -21.51 -72.04
N GLY A 24 36.93 -21.19 -73.33
CA GLY A 24 36.98 -19.82 -73.87
C GLY A 24 35.71 -18.98 -73.65
N TYR A 25 34.94 -19.25 -72.59
CA TYR A 25 33.79 -18.44 -72.22
C TYR A 25 34.27 -17.28 -71.35
N ARG A 26 34.04 -16.06 -71.83
CA ARG A 26 34.29 -14.85 -71.04
C ARG A 26 33.31 -14.85 -69.85
N ALA A 27 33.85 -14.82 -68.63
CA ALA A 27 33.03 -14.66 -67.44
C ALA A 27 32.26 -13.33 -67.51
N PRO A 28 30.98 -13.29 -67.10
CA PRO A 28 30.24 -12.03 -66.98
C PRO A 28 30.94 -11.11 -65.99
N PRO A 29 30.79 -9.78 -66.14
CA PRO A 29 31.38 -8.84 -65.19
C PRO A 29 30.82 -9.08 -63.78
N PRO A 30 31.63 -8.86 -62.73
CA PRO A 30 31.16 -9.03 -61.35
C PRO A 30 30.04 -8.02 -61.03
N PRO A 31 29.01 -8.42 -60.26
CA PRO A 31 27.94 -7.51 -59.88
C PRO A 31 28.49 -6.40 -58.98
N ARG A 32 28.20 -5.14 -59.34
CA ARG A 32 28.58 -3.95 -58.55
C ARG A 32 27.33 -3.25 -58.07
N ARG A 33 27.41 -2.64 -56.89
CA ARG A 33 26.38 -1.72 -56.41
C ARG A 33 26.39 -0.45 -57.26
N SER A 34 25.21 0.10 -57.53
CA SER A 34 25.09 1.43 -58.13
C SER A 34 25.80 2.47 -57.25
N ARG A 35 26.59 3.33 -57.90
CA ARG A 35 27.29 4.44 -57.23
C ARG A 35 26.38 5.64 -57.05
N ASP A 36 25.43 5.79 -57.96
CA ASP A 36 24.54 6.93 -58.00
C ASP A 36 23.33 6.74 -57.06
N PRO A 37 22.78 7.84 -56.55
CA PRO A 37 21.52 7.83 -55.81
C PRO A 37 20.42 7.16 -56.64
N TRP A 38 19.60 6.34 -55.97
CA TRP A 38 18.44 5.71 -56.60
C TRP A 38 17.18 6.52 -56.28
N TRP A 39 16.46 6.94 -57.33
CA TRP A 39 15.19 7.66 -57.22
C TRP A 39 14.10 6.86 -57.95
N PRO A 40 13.13 6.28 -57.22
CA PRO A 40 12.04 5.52 -57.84
C PRO A 40 10.98 6.44 -58.46
N ASP A 41 10.28 5.93 -59.48
CA ASP A 41 9.17 6.65 -60.10
C ASP A 41 7.97 6.78 -59.14
N PRO A 42 7.48 8.00 -58.85
CA PRO A 42 6.40 8.20 -57.88
C PRO A 42 5.06 7.63 -58.32
N ASP A 43 4.81 7.55 -59.64
CA ASP A 43 3.55 7.08 -60.21
C ASP A 43 3.48 5.55 -60.34
N ASN A 44 4.58 4.84 -60.07
CA ASN A 44 4.63 3.39 -60.18
C ASN A 44 4.04 2.71 -58.92
N PRO A 45 2.96 1.91 -59.05
CA PRO A 45 2.30 1.28 -57.90
C PRO A 45 3.15 0.22 -57.20
N LEU A 46 4.20 -0.29 -57.84
CA LEU A 46 5.14 -1.26 -57.25
C LEU A 46 6.16 -0.59 -56.32
N THR A 47 6.23 0.75 -56.31
CA THR A 47 7.16 1.46 -55.43
C THR A 47 6.64 1.51 -54.01
N PRO A 48 7.44 1.10 -53.02
CA PRO A 48 6.98 1.11 -51.65
C PRO A 48 6.97 2.55 -51.11
N ARG A 49 5.87 2.93 -50.45
CA ARG A 49 5.59 4.31 -49.99
C ARG A 49 6.73 4.96 -49.19
N TRP A 50 7.50 4.17 -48.42
CA TRP A 50 8.60 4.69 -47.62
C TRP A 50 9.77 5.24 -48.43
N GLN A 51 9.92 4.86 -49.72
CA GLN A 51 10.94 5.39 -50.62
C GLN A 51 10.56 6.75 -51.22
N LEU A 52 9.26 7.09 -51.22
CA LEU A 52 8.74 8.33 -51.77
C LEU A 52 8.77 9.49 -50.75
N GLY A 53 8.92 9.18 -49.46
CA GLY A 53 8.88 10.17 -48.39
C GLY A 53 10.19 10.96 -48.21
N PRO A 54 10.13 12.12 -47.52
CA PRO A 54 11.30 12.97 -47.25
C PRO A 54 12.38 12.25 -46.45
N ARG A 55 12.00 11.26 -45.64
CA ARG A 55 12.92 10.40 -44.88
C ARG A 55 13.86 9.61 -45.79
N TYR A 56 13.40 9.16 -46.96
CA TYR A 56 14.25 8.47 -47.93
C TYR A 56 15.21 9.44 -48.60
N ALA A 57 14.73 10.62 -48.98
CA ALA A 57 15.56 11.68 -49.56
C ALA A 57 16.69 12.10 -48.59
N ALA A 58 16.37 12.33 -47.31
CA ALA A 58 17.36 12.60 -46.27
C ALA A 58 18.39 11.46 -46.12
N LYS A 59 17.96 10.20 -46.25
CA LYS A 59 18.86 9.04 -46.23
C LYS A 59 19.80 9.00 -47.44
N GLN A 60 19.33 9.38 -48.63
CA GLN A 60 20.18 9.46 -49.82
C GLN A 60 21.18 10.60 -49.71
N PHE A 61 20.74 11.77 -49.22
CA PHE A 61 21.61 12.90 -48.94
C PHE A 61 22.69 12.56 -47.92
N ALA A 62 22.35 11.88 -46.83
CA ALA A 62 23.34 11.44 -45.84
C ALA A 62 24.37 10.44 -46.39
N ARG A 63 24.01 9.67 -47.43
CA ARG A 63 24.87 8.64 -48.04
C ARG A 63 25.74 9.16 -49.18
N HIS A 64 25.21 10.04 -50.00
CA HIS A 64 25.85 10.53 -51.22
C HIS A 64 26.24 12.02 -51.13
N GLY A 65 25.91 12.69 -50.02
CA GLY A 65 26.14 14.11 -49.81
C GLY A 65 25.34 14.97 -50.78
N ALA A 66 25.87 16.15 -51.10
CA ALA A 66 25.26 17.07 -52.07
C ALA A 66 25.12 16.48 -53.48
N ALA A 67 25.88 15.43 -53.82
CA ALA A 67 25.74 14.72 -55.09
C ALA A 67 24.39 14.01 -55.24
N SER A 68 23.61 13.88 -54.16
CA SER A 68 22.24 13.35 -54.24
C SER A 68 21.23 14.30 -54.87
N GLY A 69 21.57 15.60 -55.01
CA GLY A 69 20.67 16.61 -55.56
C GLY A 69 19.46 16.91 -54.69
N VAL A 70 19.51 16.59 -53.39
CA VAL A 70 18.44 16.93 -52.43
C VAL A 70 18.77 18.26 -51.79
N ASP A 71 17.79 19.17 -51.75
CA ASP A 71 17.94 20.47 -51.10
C ASP A 71 18.15 20.32 -49.58
N PRO A 72 19.27 20.83 -49.02
CA PRO A 72 19.55 20.69 -47.59
C PRO A 72 18.52 21.35 -46.68
N SER A 73 17.82 22.39 -47.15
CA SER A 73 16.77 23.08 -46.39
C SER A 73 15.59 22.18 -46.05
N CYS A 74 15.30 21.18 -46.89
CA CYS A 74 14.21 20.23 -46.68
C CYS A 74 14.53 19.16 -45.62
N LEU A 75 15.76 19.15 -45.09
CA LEU A 75 16.16 18.25 -44.00
C LEU A 75 15.72 18.76 -42.63
N TRP A 76 15.52 20.07 -42.51
CA TRP A 76 14.99 20.68 -41.29
C TRP A 76 13.47 20.56 -41.27
N PRO A 77 12.87 20.45 -40.06
CA PRO A 77 11.43 20.43 -39.91
C PRO A 77 10.77 21.65 -40.57
N SER A 78 9.57 21.46 -41.10
CA SER A 78 8.75 22.60 -41.51
C SER A 78 8.33 23.42 -40.28
N ARG A 79 7.91 24.66 -40.50
CA ARG A 79 7.44 25.53 -39.41
C ARG A 79 6.27 24.89 -38.63
N GLU A 80 5.38 24.21 -39.32
CA GLU A 80 4.23 23.52 -38.71
C GLU A 80 4.70 22.38 -37.81
N GLN A 81 5.59 21.51 -38.33
CA GLN A 81 6.18 20.41 -37.57
C GLN A 81 6.96 20.91 -36.35
N LEU A 82 7.67 22.04 -36.49
CA LEU A 82 8.42 22.65 -35.39
C LEU A 82 7.49 23.11 -34.26
N LEU A 83 6.36 23.75 -34.60
CA LEU A 83 5.37 24.18 -33.61
C LEU A 83 4.70 22.98 -32.91
N GLU A 84 4.40 21.91 -33.65
CA GLU A 84 3.87 20.67 -33.07
C GLU A 84 4.88 20.04 -32.08
N MET A 85 6.15 19.92 -32.49
CA MET A 85 7.21 19.41 -31.61
C MET A 85 7.44 20.28 -30.39
N GLU A 86 7.42 21.61 -30.52
CA GLU A 86 7.53 22.53 -29.38
C GLU A 86 6.34 22.38 -28.41
N ALA A 87 5.13 22.19 -28.94
CA ALA A 87 3.94 21.99 -28.12
C ALA A 87 4.01 20.65 -27.36
N GLU A 88 4.40 19.58 -28.04
CA GLU A 88 4.64 18.28 -27.41
C GLU A 88 5.74 18.37 -26.35
N GLU A 89 6.83 19.08 -26.62
CA GLU A 89 7.92 19.24 -25.67
C GLU A 89 7.48 20.00 -24.42
N ARG A 90 6.73 21.09 -24.58
CA ARG A 90 6.22 21.88 -23.45
C ARG A 90 5.23 21.10 -22.59
N GLU A 91 4.42 20.23 -23.19
CA GLU A 91 3.45 19.41 -22.47
C GLU A 91 4.12 18.29 -21.67
N TRP A 92 5.04 17.56 -22.30
CA TRP A 92 5.62 16.35 -21.71
C TRP A 92 6.92 16.58 -20.95
N TYR A 93 7.72 17.58 -21.33
CA TYR A 93 9.02 17.89 -20.76
C TYR A 93 8.97 19.25 -20.06
N PRO A 94 8.52 19.32 -18.80
CA PRO A 94 8.49 20.56 -18.06
C PRO A 94 9.89 21.12 -17.83
N SER A 95 9.97 22.42 -17.58
CA SER A 95 11.24 23.06 -17.25
C SER A 95 11.81 22.55 -15.92
N LEU A 96 13.14 22.66 -15.78
CA LEU A 96 13.85 22.27 -14.56
C LEU A 96 13.33 23.01 -13.31
N ALA A 97 12.97 24.28 -13.45
CA ALA A 97 12.42 25.08 -12.35
C ALA A 97 11.11 24.49 -11.82
N VAL A 98 10.19 24.13 -12.73
CA VAL A 98 8.90 23.50 -12.38
C VAL A 98 9.12 22.16 -11.68
N MET A 99 10.10 21.35 -12.12
CA MET A 99 10.45 20.10 -11.44
C MET A 99 11.01 20.33 -10.03
N GLN A 100 11.85 21.35 -9.83
CA GLN A 100 12.39 21.67 -8.51
C GLN A 100 11.29 22.16 -7.55
N GLU A 101 10.36 22.97 -8.04
CA GLU A 101 9.23 23.46 -7.26
C GLU A 101 8.28 22.33 -6.87
N SER A 102 7.95 21.42 -7.79
CA SER A 102 7.08 20.29 -7.48
C SER A 102 7.69 19.37 -6.42
N LEU A 103 9.00 19.11 -6.48
CA LEU A 103 9.72 18.35 -5.46
C LEU A 103 9.71 19.07 -4.10
N ARG A 104 9.95 20.39 -4.08
CA ARG A 104 9.88 21.19 -2.84
C ARG A 104 8.50 21.09 -2.20
N VAL A 105 7.43 21.21 -2.99
CA VAL A 105 6.05 21.10 -2.49
C VAL A 105 5.77 19.70 -1.94
N GLN A 106 6.22 18.65 -2.63
CA GLN A 106 6.07 17.28 -2.16
C GLN A 106 6.79 17.04 -0.82
N GLN A 107 8.04 17.49 -0.71
CA GLN A 107 8.84 17.39 0.51
C GLN A 107 8.16 18.09 1.70
N LEU A 108 7.70 19.33 1.50
CA LEU A 108 6.99 20.07 2.54
C LEU A 108 5.70 19.37 2.98
N ALA A 109 4.94 18.81 2.03
CA ALA A 109 3.71 18.08 2.35
C ALA A 109 3.99 16.78 3.12
N GLU A 110 5.07 16.06 2.79
CA GLU A 110 5.51 14.88 3.52
C GLU A 110 5.98 15.21 4.94
N GLU A 111 6.77 16.28 5.09
CA GLU A 111 7.23 16.77 6.39
C GLU A 111 6.05 17.18 7.29
N GLN A 112 5.07 17.91 6.75
CA GLN A 112 3.87 18.28 7.50
C GLN A 112 3.07 17.06 7.94
N LYS A 113 2.89 16.07 7.06
CA LYS A 113 2.22 14.80 7.41
C LYS A 113 2.96 14.04 8.50
N ARG A 114 4.30 14.02 8.42
CA ARG A 114 5.16 13.39 9.42
C ARG A 114 5.02 14.09 10.77
N GLN A 115 5.12 15.41 10.81
CA GLN A 115 4.97 16.20 12.04
C GLN A 115 3.59 16.03 12.66
N ALA A 116 2.51 16.09 11.87
CA ALA A 116 1.16 15.88 12.36
C ALA A 116 0.98 14.47 12.95
N ARG A 117 1.60 13.45 12.33
CA ARG A 117 1.59 12.09 12.86
C ARG A 117 2.38 11.98 14.16
N GLU A 118 3.55 12.60 14.24
CA GLU A 118 4.38 12.62 15.45
C GLU A 118 3.63 13.30 16.61
N GLN A 119 3.01 14.47 16.37
CA GLN A 119 2.17 15.16 17.36
C GLN A 119 1.00 14.30 17.84
N LEU A 120 0.30 13.62 16.93
CA LEU A 120 -0.80 12.71 17.31
C LEU A 120 -0.31 11.55 18.18
N ILE A 121 0.87 10.99 17.86
CA ILE A 121 1.48 9.93 18.65
C ILE A 121 1.83 10.47 20.04
N GLU A 122 2.43 11.65 20.14
CA GLU A 122 2.79 12.29 21.41
C GLU A 122 1.55 12.52 22.29
N GLU A 123 0.47 13.06 21.73
CA GLU A 123 -0.80 13.25 22.45
C GLU A 123 -1.41 11.94 22.94
N CYS A 124 -1.39 10.90 22.09
CA CYS A 124 -1.86 9.57 22.46
C CYS A 124 -1.00 8.99 23.58
N MET A 125 0.32 9.06 23.45
CA MET A 125 1.28 8.56 24.42
C MET A 125 1.17 9.29 25.76
N ALA A 126 0.87 10.58 25.78
CA ALA A 126 0.60 11.33 27.01
C ALA A 126 -0.67 10.83 27.74
N LYS A 127 -1.69 10.38 27.01
CA LYS A 127 -2.94 9.83 27.58
C LYS A 127 -2.81 8.36 28.02
N MET A 128 -1.85 7.62 27.47
CA MET A 128 -1.70 6.18 27.71
C MET A 128 -1.53 5.78 29.19
N PRO A 129 -0.72 6.47 30.03
CA PRO A 129 -0.55 6.09 31.43
C PRO A 129 -1.87 6.06 32.20
N GLN A 130 -2.70 7.09 32.05
CA GLN A 130 -4.01 7.18 32.70
C GLN A 130 -4.95 6.06 32.20
N MET A 131 -4.91 5.75 30.91
CA MET A 131 -5.71 4.64 30.35
C MET A 131 -5.27 3.28 30.90
N ILE A 132 -3.96 3.05 31.07
CA ILE A 132 -3.42 1.82 31.65
C ILE A 132 -3.88 1.67 33.11
N GLU A 133 -3.81 2.75 33.91
CA GLU A 133 -4.29 2.72 35.29
C GLU A 133 -5.77 2.40 35.39
N ASN A 134 -6.59 3.07 34.57
CA ASN A 134 -8.03 2.81 34.51
C ASN A 134 -8.34 1.36 34.10
N TRP A 135 -7.61 0.83 33.12
CA TRP A 135 -7.74 -0.56 32.70
C TRP A 135 -7.35 -1.54 33.83
N ARG A 136 -6.23 -1.29 34.52
CA ARG A 136 -5.80 -2.12 35.66
C ARG A 136 -6.86 -2.12 36.78
N ARG A 137 -7.42 -0.95 37.12
CA ARG A 137 -8.51 -0.83 38.10
C ARG A 137 -9.75 -1.62 37.67
N GLN A 138 -10.14 -1.52 36.40
CA GLN A 138 -11.26 -2.31 35.87
C GLN A 138 -11.00 -3.82 35.94
N GLN A 139 -9.78 -4.27 35.65
CA GLN A 139 -9.41 -5.68 35.73
C GLN A 139 -9.41 -6.18 37.18
N GLN A 140 -8.94 -5.39 38.14
CA GLN A 140 -9.03 -5.71 39.57
C GLN A 140 -10.49 -5.80 40.02
N ALA A 141 -11.32 -4.81 39.72
CA ALA A 141 -12.74 -4.82 40.06
C ALA A 141 -13.49 -6.01 39.44
N ARG A 142 -13.11 -6.45 38.23
CA ARG A 142 -13.64 -7.66 37.60
C ARG A 142 -13.22 -8.93 38.35
N ARG A 143 -11.95 -9.01 38.78
CA ARG A 143 -11.44 -10.14 39.58
C ARG A 143 -12.14 -10.22 40.93
N GLU A 144 -12.28 -9.11 41.64
CA GLU A 144 -12.98 -9.05 42.93
C GLU A 144 -14.44 -9.47 42.80
N LYS A 145 -15.15 -8.98 41.78
CA LYS A 145 -16.53 -9.42 41.49
C LYS A 145 -16.60 -10.92 41.21
N ALA A 146 -15.66 -11.44 40.42
CA ALA A 146 -15.61 -12.87 40.13
C ALA A 146 -15.29 -13.71 41.39
N GLN A 147 -14.44 -13.23 42.29
CA GLN A 147 -14.17 -13.87 43.59
C GLN A 147 -15.40 -13.83 44.49
N ALA A 148 -16.04 -12.66 44.64
CA ALA A 148 -17.27 -12.51 45.41
C ALA A 148 -18.40 -13.40 44.88
N ASP A 149 -18.53 -13.53 43.55
CA ASP A 149 -19.51 -14.43 42.93
C ASP A 149 -19.16 -15.92 43.17
N LYS A 150 -17.87 -16.29 43.15
CA LYS A 150 -17.42 -17.64 43.52
C LYS A 150 -17.72 -17.96 44.98
N GLU A 151 -17.39 -17.07 45.90
CA GLU A 151 -17.68 -17.22 47.32
C GLU A 151 -19.19 -17.28 47.58
N ARG A 152 -19.96 -16.43 46.92
CA ARG A 152 -21.43 -16.45 47.01
C ARG A 152 -22.00 -17.77 46.52
N ARG A 153 -21.51 -18.30 45.39
CA ARG A 153 -21.91 -19.61 44.90
C ARG A 153 -21.51 -20.72 45.88
N ALA A 154 -20.32 -20.66 46.45
CA ALA A 154 -19.85 -21.63 47.44
C ALA A 154 -20.72 -21.63 48.72
N ARG A 155 -21.12 -20.45 49.21
CA ARG A 155 -22.05 -20.32 50.35
C ARG A 155 -23.42 -20.95 50.05
N LEU A 156 -24.00 -20.66 48.88
CA LEU A 156 -25.27 -21.25 48.47
C LEU A 156 -25.17 -22.78 48.29
N GLN A 157 -24.02 -23.27 47.83
CA GLN A 157 -23.73 -24.70 47.74
C GLN A 157 -23.63 -25.35 49.13
N ALA A 158 -22.96 -24.71 50.09
CA ALA A 158 -22.89 -25.19 51.47
C ALA A 158 -24.27 -25.24 52.14
N GLU A 159 -25.08 -24.17 52.01
CA GLU A 159 -26.46 -24.14 52.53
C GLU A 159 -27.35 -25.25 51.93
N ALA A 160 -27.17 -25.55 50.63
CA ALA A 160 -27.87 -26.66 49.99
C ALA A 160 -27.39 -28.03 50.50
N GLN A 161 -26.08 -28.19 50.72
CA GLN A 161 -25.47 -29.39 51.29
C GLN A 161 -25.90 -29.63 52.75
N GLU A 162 -26.07 -28.59 53.56
CA GLU A 162 -26.57 -28.72 54.94
C GLU A 162 -28.02 -29.23 54.97
N ARG A 163 -28.86 -28.84 54.00
CA ARG A 163 -30.27 -29.25 53.93
C ARG A 163 -30.48 -30.67 53.39
N LEU A 164 -29.64 -31.09 52.44
CA LEU A 164 -29.75 -32.41 51.78
C LEU A 164 -28.79 -33.46 52.37
N GLY A 165 -27.76 -33.03 53.09
CA GLY A 165 -26.68 -33.86 53.64
C GLY A 165 -25.42 -33.89 52.76
N TYR A 166 -24.26 -34.19 53.37
CA TYR A 166 -22.94 -34.17 52.73
C TYR A 166 -22.69 -35.31 51.71
N HIS A 167 -23.55 -36.33 51.64
CA HIS A 167 -23.40 -37.50 50.76
C HIS A 167 -24.18 -37.37 49.42
N VAL A 168 -24.62 -36.16 49.06
CA VAL A 168 -25.39 -35.91 47.83
C VAL A 168 -24.48 -35.35 46.74
N ASP A 169 -24.51 -35.99 45.56
CA ASP A 169 -23.73 -35.55 44.41
C ASP A 169 -24.18 -34.16 43.90
N PRO A 170 -23.26 -33.20 43.67
CA PRO A 170 -23.58 -31.87 43.15
C PRO A 170 -24.21 -31.86 41.75
N ARG A 171 -24.14 -32.98 41.03
CA ARG A 171 -24.71 -33.15 39.68
C ARG A 171 -26.14 -33.67 39.69
N SER A 172 -26.66 -34.09 40.85
CA SER A 172 -28.02 -34.62 40.97
C SER A 172 -29.09 -33.56 40.68
N ALA A 173 -30.19 -33.97 40.05
CA ALA A 173 -31.28 -33.07 39.67
C ALA A 173 -31.92 -32.38 40.89
N ARG A 174 -32.11 -33.13 41.99
CA ARG A 174 -32.69 -32.62 43.25
C ARG A 174 -31.84 -31.51 43.89
N PHE A 175 -30.51 -31.62 43.81
CA PHE A 175 -29.59 -30.61 44.32
C PHE A 175 -29.61 -29.33 43.48
N GLN A 176 -29.68 -29.47 42.15
CA GLN A 176 -29.77 -28.33 41.23
C GLN A 176 -31.08 -27.56 41.37
N GLU A 177 -32.22 -28.25 41.54
CA GLU A 177 -33.53 -27.63 41.79
C GLU A 177 -33.51 -26.82 43.10
N LEU A 178 -33.00 -27.40 44.19
CA LEU A 178 -32.90 -26.70 45.48
C LEU A 178 -31.97 -25.48 45.41
N LEU A 179 -30.82 -25.61 44.74
CA LEU A 179 -29.92 -24.48 44.51
C LEU A 179 -30.58 -23.34 43.73
N GLN A 180 -31.34 -23.67 42.68
CA GLN A 180 -32.07 -22.67 41.90
C GLN A 180 -33.12 -21.95 42.75
N ASP A 181 -33.79 -22.65 43.66
CA ASP A 181 -34.80 -22.04 44.53
C ASP A 181 -34.16 -21.15 45.60
N LEU A 182 -33.03 -21.55 46.20
CA LEU A 182 -32.23 -20.70 47.08
C LEU A 182 -31.69 -19.46 46.36
N GLU A 183 -31.20 -19.61 45.13
CA GLU A 183 -30.78 -18.49 44.30
C GLU A 183 -31.93 -17.52 44.00
N LYS A 184 -33.13 -18.04 43.67
CA LYS A 184 -34.32 -17.22 43.43
C LYS A 184 -34.71 -16.44 44.69
N GLN A 185 -34.71 -17.09 45.86
CA GLN A 185 -35.01 -16.43 47.14
C GLN A 185 -33.98 -15.35 47.48
N HIS A 186 -32.69 -15.64 47.35
CA HIS A 186 -31.62 -14.68 47.60
C HIS A 186 -31.64 -13.52 46.59
N ARG A 187 -31.98 -13.76 45.32
CA ARG A 187 -32.16 -12.70 44.31
C ARG A 187 -33.37 -11.81 44.63
N LYS A 188 -34.47 -12.36 45.13
CA LYS A 188 -35.65 -11.59 45.58
C LYS A 188 -35.30 -10.68 46.75
N ARG A 189 -34.67 -11.22 47.80
CA ARG A 189 -34.22 -10.46 48.98
C ARG A 189 -33.29 -9.30 48.60
N LEU A 190 -32.27 -9.55 47.77
CA LEU A 190 -31.37 -8.49 47.28
C LEU A 190 -32.07 -7.42 46.44
N LYS A 191 -33.08 -7.78 45.66
CA LYS A 191 -33.87 -6.80 44.88
C LYS A 191 -34.70 -5.91 45.80
N GLU A 192 -35.35 -6.49 46.80
CA GLU A 192 -36.15 -5.76 47.79
C GLU A 192 -35.28 -4.82 48.63
N GLU A 193 -34.12 -5.29 49.12
CA GLU A 193 -33.16 -4.45 49.84
C GLU A 193 -32.62 -3.31 48.99
N LYS A 194 -32.28 -3.57 47.71
CA LYS A 194 -31.89 -2.52 46.77
C LYS A 194 -33.02 -1.52 46.53
N GLN A 195 -34.27 -1.97 46.47
CA GLN A 195 -35.42 -1.07 46.33
C GLN A 195 -35.66 -0.25 47.60
N ARG A 196 -35.53 -0.83 48.79
CA ARG A 196 -35.64 -0.12 50.07
C ARG A 196 -34.55 0.95 50.20
N LYS A 197 -33.28 0.59 49.97
CA LYS A 197 -32.15 1.54 49.97
C LYS A 197 -32.30 2.65 48.94
N LYS A 198 -32.87 2.37 47.75
CA LYS A 198 -33.19 3.40 46.74
C LYS A 198 -34.32 4.34 47.20
N LYS A 199 -35.36 3.81 47.86
CA LYS A 199 -36.45 4.62 48.42
C LYS A 199 -35.95 5.49 49.57
N GLU A 200 -35.11 4.94 50.44
CA GLU A 200 -34.45 5.65 51.54
C GLU A 200 -33.50 6.74 51.02
N ALA A 201 -32.67 6.45 50.01
CA ALA A 201 -31.79 7.45 49.40
C ALA A 201 -32.56 8.57 48.69
N ARG A 202 -33.70 8.25 48.05
CA ARG A 202 -34.61 9.25 47.47
C ARG A 202 -35.31 10.09 48.53
N ALA A 203 -35.77 9.47 49.62
CA ALA A 203 -36.36 10.18 50.75
C ALA A 203 -35.33 11.08 51.45
N ALA A 204 -34.09 10.62 51.60
CA ALA A 204 -32.97 11.40 52.15
C ALA A 204 -32.57 12.55 51.21
N ALA A 205 -32.56 12.34 49.89
CA ALA A 205 -32.33 13.42 48.91
C ALA A 205 -33.47 14.46 48.90
N MET A 206 -34.73 14.02 49.05
CA MET A 206 -35.89 14.92 49.19
C MET A 206 -35.89 15.67 50.53
N ALA A 207 -35.46 15.04 51.62
CA ALA A 207 -35.30 15.70 52.92
C ALA A 207 -34.11 16.67 52.94
N ALA A 208 -33.00 16.34 52.26
CA ALA A 208 -31.86 17.25 52.09
C ALA A 208 -32.20 18.43 51.17
N ALA A 209 -33.02 18.22 50.13
CA ALA A 209 -33.55 19.30 49.30
C ALA A 209 -34.56 20.18 50.07
N ALA A 210 -35.45 19.60 50.88
CA ALA A 210 -36.40 20.34 51.71
C ALA A 210 -35.74 21.08 52.89
N ALA A 211 -34.56 20.65 53.35
CA ALA A 211 -33.77 21.36 54.36
C ALA A 211 -32.94 22.53 53.76
N GLN A 212 -32.79 22.59 52.43
CA GLN A 212 -32.16 23.71 51.72
C GLN A 212 -33.15 24.81 51.28
N ASP A 213 -34.47 24.59 51.45
CA ASP A 213 -35.52 25.59 51.29
C ASP A 213 -36.31 25.74 52.62
N PRO A 214 -35.77 26.49 53.59
CA PRO A 214 -36.34 27.82 53.86
C PRO A 214 -35.28 28.83 54.36
N ALA A 215 -34.73 29.65 53.46
CA ALA A 215 -33.96 30.84 53.85
C ALA A 215 -33.94 32.00 52.82
N ASP A 216 -34.64 31.91 51.68
CA ASP A 216 -34.75 33.01 50.72
C ASP A 216 -36.22 33.43 50.52
N SER A 217 -36.88 33.88 51.59
CA SER A 217 -38.12 34.64 51.44
C SER A 217 -38.29 35.65 52.58
N GLU A 218 -37.43 36.66 52.68
CA GLU A 218 -37.74 37.90 53.40
C GLU A 218 -36.69 38.99 53.05
N THR A 219 -36.96 39.78 51.99
CA THR A 219 -36.93 41.25 51.98
C THR A 219 -37.31 41.77 50.58
N PRO A 220 -38.48 42.42 50.42
CA PRO A 220 -38.66 43.43 49.39
C PRO A 220 -38.33 44.79 50.01
N ASN A 221 -37.26 45.44 49.57
CA ASN A 221 -37.04 46.85 49.88
C ASN A 221 -36.72 47.63 48.61
N SER A 222 -37.49 48.72 48.51
CA SER A 222 -37.55 49.86 47.61
C SER A 222 -36.33 50.22 46.78
#